data_AF-A0A0G4HXM8-F1
#
_entry.id   AF-A0A0G4HXM8-F1
#
_cell.length_a   1.000
_cell.length_b   1.000
_cell.length_c   1.000
_cell.angle_alpha   90.00
_cell.angle_beta   90.00
_cell.angle_gamma   90.00
#
_symmetry.space_group_name_H-M   'P 1'
#
loop_
_entity.id
_entity.type
_entity.pdbx_description
1 polymer ?
#
loop_
_entity_poly.entity_id
_entity_poly.type
_entity_poly.pdbx_seq_one_letter_code
_entity_poly.pdbx_strand_id
1 'polypeptide(L)'
;GEVPVLVVDGKPYSESEQILDVISELCARGRTPGDKAWKSNPPLLSPERVEMVEVEKEFRRVIDKELKPCGRKAVESSNPSNTIRYYNVLSKLTTMYADAKAKHGGDFLCGYAFTTADCALLPFLTRLEESGLLPSGGNEPLIAWLKFAKTRPSFKKASSSSWWWWW
;
A
#
# COMPACT_ATOMS: atom_id res chain seq x y z
N GLY A 1 -3.59 11.04 -20.91
CA GLY A 1 -4.58 10.43 -20.01
C GLY A 1 -3.82 9.71 -18.94
N GLU A 2 -4.19 9.90 -17.68
CA GLU A 2 -3.55 9.25 -16.53
C GLU A 2 -4.19 7.87 -16.32
N VAL A 3 -3.40 6.93 -15.81
CA VAL A 3 -3.81 5.58 -15.42
C VAL A 3 -3.43 5.37 -13.96
N PRO A 4 -4.09 4.48 -13.20
CA PRO A 4 -5.14 3.54 -13.60
C PRO A 4 -6.53 4.17 -13.79
N VAL A 5 -7.42 3.49 -14.54
CA VAL A 5 -8.85 3.77 -14.57
C VAL A 5 -9.63 2.49 -14.33
N LEU A 6 -10.47 2.47 -13.31
CA LEU A 6 -11.45 1.41 -13.05
C LEU A 6 -12.82 1.87 -13.58
N VAL A 7 -13.50 1.02 -14.37
CA VAL A 7 -14.87 1.27 -14.80
C VAL A 7 -15.79 0.25 -14.13
N VAL A 8 -16.76 0.73 -13.33
CA VAL A 8 -17.76 -0.10 -12.66
C VAL A 8 -19.14 0.37 -13.13
N ASP A 9 -19.92 -0.53 -13.74
CA ASP A 9 -21.27 -0.23 -14.25
C ASP A 9 -21.32 1.03 -15.14
N GLY A 10 -20.30 1.21 -15.99
CA GLY A 10 -20.18 2.36 -16.89
C GLY A 10 -19.64 3.65 -16.24
N LYS A 11 -19.37 3.65 -14.93
CA LYS A 11 -18.80 4.80 -14.21
C LYS A 11 -17.27 4.67 -14.07
N PRO A 12 -16.48 5.64 -14.55
CA PRO A 12 -15.02 5.62 -14.41
C PRO A 12 -14.56 6.18 -13.06
N TYR A 13 -13.44 5.65 -12.57
CA TYR A 13 -12.69 6.07 -11.39
C TYR A 13 -11.21 6.09 -11.76
N SER A 14 -10.53 7.23 -11.64
CA SER A 14 -9.13 7.42 -12.08
C SER A 14 -8.12 7.53 -10.94
N GLU A 15 -8.58 7.86 -9.73
CA GLU A 15 -7.68 8.03 -8.59
C GLU A 15 -7.37 6.69 -7.94
N SER A 16 -6.10 6.29 -7.88
CA SER A 16 -5.68 5.00 -7.32
C SER A 16 -6.25 4.71 -5.92
N GLU A 17 -6.28 5.69 -5.03
CA GLU A 17 -6.88 5.56 -3.69
C GLU A 17 -8.40 5.36 -3.75
N GLN A 18 -9.08 6.09 -4.63
CA GLN A 18 -10.53 5.93 -4.83
C GLN A 18 -10.86 4.57 -5.45
N ILE A 19 -10.02 4.09 -6.37
CA ILE A 19 -10.17 2.76 -6.97
C ILE A 19 -10.05 1.68 -5.89
N LEU A 20 -9.09 1.79 -4.97
CA LEU A 20 -8.96 0.86 -3.84
C LEU A 20 -10.22 0.86 -2.96
N ASP A 21 -10.81 2.03 -2.69
CA ASP A 21 -12.05 2.14 -1.92
C ASP A 21 -13.22 1.43 -2.61
N VAL A 22 -13.38 1.67 -3.92
CA VAL A 22 -14.43 1.04 -4.73
C VAL A 22 -14.25 -0.48 -4.76
N ILE A 23 -13.03 -0.98 -4.96
CA ILE A 23 -12.75 -2.42 -4.95
C ILE A 23 -13.08 -3.02 -3.57
N SER A 24 -12.66 -2.35 -2.49
CA SER A 24 -12.93 -2.78 -1.12
C SER A 24 -14.43 -2.88 -0.83
N GLU A 25 -15.20 -1.88 -1.26
CA GLU A 25 -16.66 -1.85 -1.12
C GLU A 25 -17.35 -2.94 -1.93
N LEU A 26 -16.92 -3.17 -3.17
CA LEU A 26 -17.44 -4.26 -4.01
C LEU A 26 -17.20 -5.62 -3.35
N CYS A 27 -15.98 -5.87 -2.87
CA CYS A 27 -15.62 -7.07 -2.14
C CYS A 27 -16.48 -7.27 -0.89
N ALA A 28 -16.70 -6.22 -0.10
CA ALA A 28 -17.53 -6.27 1.12
C ALA A 28 -19.00 -6.63 0.83
N ARG A 29 -19.53 -6.20 -0.33
CA ARG A 29 -20.89 -6.51 -0.76
C ARG A 29 -21.04 -7.88 -1.42
N GLY A 30 -19.96 -8.66 -1.52
CA GLY A 30 -19.93 -9.91 -2.26
C GLY A 30 -20.22 -9.74 -3.76
N ARG A 31 -20.12 -8.50 -4.28
CA ARG A 31 -20.28 -8.20 -5.71
C ARG A 31 -18.89 -8.20 -6.34
N THR A 32 -18.73 -8.97 -7.41
CA THR A 32 -17.52 -8.91 -8.23
C THR A 32 -17.89 -8.81 -9.70
N PRO A 33 -17.06 -8.14 -10.52
CA PRO A 33 -17.11 -8.30 -11.96
C PRO A 33 -16.69 -9.74 -12.32
N GLY A 34 -17.67 -10.63 -12.50
CA GLY A 34 -17.50 -11.83 -13.32
C GLY A 34 -17.26 -13.20 -12.66
N ASP A 35 -17.34 -13.43 -11.34
CA ASP A 35 -17.18 -14.83 -10.86
C ASP A 35 -17.83 -15.25 -9.52
N LYS A 36 -18.19 -16.54 -9.44
CA LYS A 36 -18.97 -17.22 -8.37
C LYS A 36 -18.15 -17.69 -7.15
N ALA A 37 -16.83 -17.50 -7.14
CA ALA A 37 -15.91 -18.20 -6.24
C ALA A 37 -15.40 -17.41 -5.01
N TRP A 38 -15.88 -16.19 -4.75
CA TRP A 38 -15.27 -15.30 -3.73
C TRP A 38 -15.78 -15.48 -2.29
N LYS A 39 -16.70 -16.41 -2.02
CA LYS A 39 -17.34 -16.57 -0.69
C LYS A 39 -16.38 -16.83 0.50
N SER A 40 -15.09 -17.07 0.25
CA SER A 40 -14.09 -17.39 1.28
C SER A 40 -13.07 -16.29 1.57
N ASN A 41 -13.09 -15.15 0.87
CA ASN A 41 -12.09 -14.11 1.08
C ASN A 41 -12.63 -12.98 1.98
N PRO A 42 -11.98 -12.67 3.10
CA PRO A 42 -12.39 -11.56 3.95
C PRO A 42 -12.32 -10.24 3.16
N PRO A 43 -13.22 -9.30 3.42
CA PRO A 43 -13.15 -7.98 2.80
C PRO A 43 -11.83 -7.30 3.17
N LEU A 44 -11.31 -6.46 2.26
CA LEU A 44 -10.10 -5.65 2.51
C LEU A 44 -10.28 -4.70 3.70
N LEU A 45 -11.53 -4.42 4.08
CA LEU A 45 -11.96 -3.72 5.28
C LEU A 45 -13.02 -4.56 5.99
N SER A 46 -12.76 -4.98 7.24
CA SER A 46 -13.81 -5.48 8.13
C SER A 46 -14.24 -4.33 9.05
N PRO A 47 -15.41 -3.71 8.85
CA PRO A 47 -15.88 -2.58 9.67
C PRO A 47 -16.13 -2.95 11.14
N GLU A 48 -16.11 -4.24 11.49
CA GLU A 48 -16.21 -4.72 12.86
C GLU A 48 -14.96 -4.40 13.71
N ARG A 49 -13.89 -3.88 13.09
CA ARG A 49 -12.66 -3.45 13.76
C ARG A 49 -12.43 -1.95 13.58
N VAL A 50 -13.25 -1.11 14.22
CA VAL A 50 -13.18 0.36 14.14
C VAL A 50 -11.76 0.89 14.33
N GLU A 51 -10.99 0.37 15.29
CA GLU A 51 -9.59 0.78 15.47
C GLU A 51 -8.70 0.48 14.26
N MET A 52 -8.93 -0.62 13.55
CA MET A 52 -8.13 -0.99 12.36
C MET A 52 -8.45 -0.10 11.17
N VAL A 53 -9.69 0.40 11.09
CA VAL A 53 -10.10 1.37 10.07
C VAL A 53 -9.29 2.67 10.23
N GLU A 54 -9.08 3.13 11.46
CA GLU A 54 -8.32 4.36 11.71
C GLU A 54 -6.81 4.17 11.47
N VAL A 55 -6.26 3.01 11.85
CA VAL A 55 -4.86 2.65 11.52
C VAL A 55 -4.66 2.61 10.00
N GLU A 56 -5.57 1.97 9.26
CA GLU A 56 -5.53 1.89 7.80
C GLU A 56 -5.58 3.27 7.14
N LYS A 57 -6.52 4.12 7.58
CA LYS A 57 -6.63 5.51 7.08
C LYS A 57 -5.35 6.29 7.29
N GLU A 58 -4.73 6.17 8.47
CA GLU A 58 -3.51 6.91 8.78
C GLU A 58 -2.33 6.42 7.93
N PHE A 59 -2.17 5.10 7.73
CA PHE A 59 -1.20 4.59 6.78
C PHE A 59 -1.40 5.17 5.38
N ARG A 60 -2.63 5.10 4.86
CA ARG A 60 -2.95 5.62 3.52
C ARG A 60 -2.73 7.12 3.41
N ARG A 61 -3.04 7.88 4.45
CA ARG A 61 -2.77 9.33 4.51
C ARG A 61 -1.27 9.61 4.41
N VAL A 62 -0.43 8.91 5.19
CA VAL A 62 1.03 9.09 5.15
C VAL A 62 1.57 8.68 3.78
N ILE A 63 1.10 7.58 3.22
CA ILE A 63 1.51 7.12 1.89
C ILE A 63 1.20 8.20 0.85
N ASP A 64 -0.06 8.61 0.75
CA ASP A 64 -0.53 9.53 -0.29
C ASP A 64 0.02 10.95 -0.15
N LYS A 65 0.02 11.50 1.07
CA LYS A 65 0.37 12.91 1.32
C LYS A 65 1.85 13.15 1.59
N GLU A 66 2.59 12.13 2.02
CA GLU A 66 4.00 12.28 2.42
C GLU A 66 4.92 11.39 1.58
N LEU A 67 4.65 10.08 1.50
CA LEU A 67 5.55 9.15 0.82
C LEU A 67 5.60 9.38 -0.69
N LYS A 68 4.43 9.46 -1.37
CA LYS A 68 4.40 9.65 -2.84
C LYS A 68 5.12 10.94 -3.25
N PRO A 69 4.84 12.13 -2.67
CA PRO A 69 5.48 13.36 -3.10
C PRO A 69 6.98 13.42 -2.73
N CYS A 70 7.37 12.92 -1.56
CA CYS A 70 8.78 12.91 -1.16
C CYS A 70 9.60 11.86 -1.92
N GLY A 71 9.05 10.67 -2.15
CA GLY A 71 9.67 9.61 -2.94
C GLY A 71 9.90 10.04 -4.38
N ARG A 72 8.89 10.65 -5.01
CA ARG A 72 9.01 11.29 -6.34
C ARG A 72 10.20 12.26 -6.38
N LYS A 73 10.24 13.21 -5.45
CA LYS A 73 11.30 14.23 -5.40
C LYS A 73 12.67 13.63 -5.12
N ALA A 74 12.77 12.59 -4.30
CA ALA A 74 14.03 11.91 -4.01
C ALA A 74 14.59 11.18 -5.25
N VAL A 75 13.71 10.74 -6.15
CA VAL A 75 14.09 10.09 -7.42
C VAL A 75 14.42 11.12 -8.51
N GLU A 76 13.58 12.14 -8.69
CA GLU A 76 13.74 13.12 -9.77
C GLU A 76 14.85 14.15 -9.52
N SER A 77 15.24 14.36 -8.26
CA SER A 77 16.10 15.47 -7.87
C SER A 77 17.42 14.99 -7.28
N SER A 78 18.52 15.62 -7.69
CA SER A 78 19.84 15.46 -7.07
C SER A 78 19.98 16.17 -5.72
N ASN A 79 18.89 16.74 -5.14
CA ASN A 79 18.94 17.48 -3.88
C ASN A 79 18.93 16.54 -2.67
N PRO A 80 20.00 16.48 -1.85
CA PRO A 80 20.10 15.57 -0.70
C PRO A 80 19.00 15.77 0.35
N SER A 81 18.44 16.97 0.48
CA SER A 81 17.34 17.24 1.42
C SER A 81 16.05 16.50 1.07
N ASN A 82 15.81 16.20 -0.22
CA ASN A 82 14.66 15.39 -0.63
C ASN A 82 14.82 13.94 -0.17
N THR A 83 16.03 13.38 -0.31
CA THR A 83 16.35 12.03 0.18
C THR A 83 16.19 11.94 1.70
N ILE A 84 16.67 12.94 2.45
CA ILE A 84 16.50 12.99 3.92
C ILE A 84 15.01 13.02 4.30
N ARG A 85 14.21 13.89 3.66
CA ARG A 85 12.76 13.95 3.91
C ARG A 85 12.09 12.62 3.62
N TYR A 86 12.45 11.99 2.51
CA TYR A 86 11.94 10.67 2.14
C TYR A 86 12.31 9.61 3.18
N TYR A 87 13.56 9.55 3.64
CA TYR A 87 13.98 8.62 4.70
C TYR A 87 13.25 8.86 6.02
N ASN A 88 12.96 10.11 6.38
CA ASN A 88 12.16 10.41 7.56
C ASN A 88 10.72 9.85 7.45
N VAL A 89 10.11 9.89 6.25
CA VAL A 89 8.79 9.29 6.01
C VAL A 89 8.85 7.76 6.10
N LEU A 90 9.91 7.12 5.59
CA LEU A 90 10.10 5.68 5.77
C LEU A 90 10.25 5.29 7.24
N SER A 91 11.07 6.03 7.99
CA SER A 91 11.23 5.79 9.44
C SER A 91 9.90 5.96 10.18
N LYS A 92 9.11 6.96 9.81
CA LYS A 92 7.74 7.14 10.33
C LYS A 92 6.85 5.93 10.04
N LEU A 93 6.82 5.45 8.79
CA LEU A 93 6.07 4.24 8.41
C LEU A 93 6.57 2.99 9.14
N THR A 94 7.88 2.86 9.34
CA THR A 94 8.46 1.77 10.13
C THR A 94 7.97 1.80 11.57
N THR A 95 7.99 2.97 12.22
CA THR A 95 7.46 3.14 13.59
C THR A 95 5.98 2.80 13.64
N MET A 96 5.17 3.34 12.71
CA MET A 96 3.75 3.03 12.62
C MET A 96 3.48 1.52 12.49
N TYR A 97 4.26 0.82 11.67
CA TYR A 97 4.13 -0.63 11.51
C TYR A 97 4.52 -1.39 12.78
N ALA A 98 5.64 -1.01 13.40
CA ALA A 98 6.08 -1.62 14.65
C ALA A 98 5.04 -1.44 15.77
N ASP A 99 4.47 -0.24 15.90
CA ASP A 99 3.43 0.07 16.89
C ASP A 99 2.15 -0.71 16.61
N ALA A 100 1.69 -0.75 15.36
CA ALA A 100 0.52 -1.52 14.95
C ALA A 100 0.71 -3.02 15.24
N LYS A 101 1.88 -3.57 14.92
CA LYS A 101 2.23 -4.97 15.19
C LYS A 101 2.29 -5.27 16.69
N ALA A 102 2.89 -4.38 17.49
CA ALA A 102 2.96 -4.55 18.93
C ALA A 102 1.58 -4.49 19.59
N LYS A 103 0.70 -3.58 19.14
CA LYS A 103 -0.62 -3.37 19.73
C LYS A 103 -1.66 -4.39 19.26
N HIS A 104 -1.62 -4.79 17.99
CA HIS A 104 -2.69 -5.56 17.37
C HIS A 104 -2.25 -6.95 16.87
N GLY A 105 -0.96 -7.27 16.94
CA GLY A 105 -0.40 -8.51 16.41
C GLY A 105 -0.45 -8.59 14.88
N GLY A 106 -0.18 -9.77 14.35
CA GLY A 106 -0.21 -10.04 12.91
C GLY A 106 0.99 -9.49 12.12
N ASP A 107 1.02 -9.79 10.83
CA ASP A 107 2.15 -9.50 9.95
C ASP A 107 1.84 -8.48 8.85
N PHE A 108 0.59 -8.00 8.74
CA PHE A 108 0.19 -6.93 7.81
C PHE A 108 0.17 -5.56 8.49
N LEU A 109 0.06 -4.48 7.70
CA LEU A 109 0.11 -3.11 8.23
C LEU A 109 -0.99 -2.84 9.27
N CYS A 110 -2.15 -3.47 9.10
CA CYS A 110 -3.31 -3.33 9.98
C CYS A 110 -3.62 -4.64 10.73
N GLY A 111 -2.58 -5.41 11.04
CA GLY A 111 -2.66 -6.60 11.88
C GLY A 111 -2.71 -7.92 11.11
N TYR A 112 -3.75 -8.73 11.33
CA TYR A 112 -3.84 -10.10 10.80
C TYR A 112 -4.40 -10.21 9.37
N ALA A 113 -4.94 -9.11 8.84
CA ALA A 113 -5.54 -9.08 7.50
C ALA A 113 -4.79 -8.12 6.59
N PHE A 114 -4.68 -8.50 5.32
CA PHE A 114 -4.15 -7.66 4.26
C PHE A 114 -5.23 -6.66 3.82
N THR A 115 -4.93 -5.36 3.87
CA THR A 115 -5.93 -4.29 3.67
C THR A 115 -5.56 -3.37 2.50
N THR A 116 -6.34 -2.31 2.29
CA THR A 116 -6.00 -1.32 1.26
C THR A 116 -4.73 -0.53 1.61
N ALA A 117 -4.33 -0.45 2.89
CA ALA A 117 -3.03 0.10 3.27
C ALA A 117 -1.86 -0.73 2.72
N ASP A 118 -1.94 -2.06 2.80
CA ASP A 118 -0.89 -2.92 2.21
C ASP A 118 -0.86 -2.78 0.68
N CYS A 119 -2.03 -2.75 0.03
CA CYS A 119 -2.16 -2.49 -1.40
C CYS A 119 -1.53 -1.14 -1.80
N ALA A 120 -1.72 -0.11 -0.96
CA ALA A 120 -1.20 1.22 -1.20
C ALA A 120 0.31 1.31 -1.00
N LEU A 121 0.91 0.59 -0.03
CA LEU A 121 2.34 0.71 0.28
C LEU A 121 3.22 -0.25 -0.54
N LEU A 122 2.76 -1.48 -0.76
CA LEU A 122 3.58 -2.57 -1.27
C LEU A 122 4.21 -2.28 -2.65
N PRO A 123 3.47 -1.71 -3.64
CA PRO A 123 4.06 -1.35 -4.92
C PRO A 123 5.18 -0.30 -4.76
N PHE A 124 5.00 0.68 -3.87
CA PHE A 124 6.00 1.73 -3.65
C PHE A 124 7.30 1.18 -3.10
N LEU A 125 7.23 0.43 -1.98
CA LEU A 125 8.45 -0.11 -1.37
C LEU A 125 9.16 -1.11 -2.27
N THR A 126 8.43 -1.90 -3.06
CA THR A 126 9.06 -2.81 -4.03
C THR A 126 9.90 -2.04 -5.05
N ARG A 127 9.38 -0.93 -5.58
CA ARG A 127 10.15 -0.11 -6.52
C ARG A 127 11.34 0.56 -5.87
N LEU A 128 11.22 0.98 -4.62
CA LEU A 128 12.33 1.59 -3.89
C LEU A 128 13.45 0.59 -3.62
N GLU A 129 13.11 -0.66 -3.33
CA GLU A 129 14.06 -1.78 -3.27
C GLU A 129 14.76 -2.01 -4.62
N GLU A 130 14.00 -2.06 -5.72
CA GLU A 130 14.53 -2.21 -7.08
C GLU A 130 15.46 -1.06 -7.51
N SER A 131 15.17 0.17 -7.07
CA SER A 131 15.97 1.36 -7.35
C SER A 131 17.17 1.54 -6.39
N GLY A 132 17.35 0.67 -5.40
CA GLY A 132 18.42 0.81 -4.39
C GLY A 132 18.25 2.00 -3.44
N LEU A 133 17.04 2.55 -3.33
CA LEU A 133 16.72 3.71 -2.48
C LEU A 133 16.16 3.31 -1.11
N LEU A 134 16.01 2.01 -0.85
CA LEU A 134 15.57 1.53 0.46
C LEU A 134 16.75 1.57 1.45
N PRO A 135 16.70 2.41 2.51
CA PRO A 135 17.82 2.58 3.42
C PRO A 135 18.04 1.33 4.28
N SER A 136 19.30 0.99 4.54
CA SER A 136 19.70 -0.23 5.25
C SER A 136 19.79 -0.10 6.78
N GLY A 137 19.18 0.92 7.39
CA GLY A 137 19.24 1.15 8.84
C GLY A 137 17.95 1.73 9.40
N GLY A 138 17.49 1.18 10.53
CA GLY A 138 16.31 1.64 11.29
C GLY A 138 14.96 1.36 10.60
N ASN A 139 14.98 0.65 9.47
CA ASN A 139 13.80 0.30 8.67
C ASN A 139 13.61 -1.23 8.57
N GLU A 140 14.33 -2.01 9.39
CA GLU A 140 14.36 -3.46 9.35
C GLU A 140 12.97 -4.09 9.51
N PRO A 141 12.07 -3.62 10.41
CA PRO A 141 10.70 -4.14 10.50
C PRO A 141 9.92 -3.97 9.19
N LEU A 142 10.02 -2.80 8.56
CA LEU A 142 9.30 -2.50 7.32
C LEU A 142 9.90 -3.26 6.13
N ILE A 143 11.23 -3.46 6.11
CA ILE A 143 11.92 -4.31 5.12
C ILE A 143 11.49 -5.78 5.29
N ALA A 144 11.36 -6.27 6.52
CA ALA A 144 10.87 -7.62 6.79
C ALA A 144 9.41 -7.78 6.32
N TRP A 145 8.57 -6.78 6.61
CA TRP A 145 7.20 -6.71 6.06
C TRP A 145 7.19 -6.75 4.54
N LEU A 146 8.03 -5.96 3.86
CA LEU A 146 8.11 -5.94 2.39
C LEU A 146 8.41 -7.34 1.83
N LYS A 147 9.42 -8.02 2.38
CA LYS A 147 9.80 -9.37 1.95
C LYS A 147 8.64 -10.36 2.11
N PHE A 148 7.93 -10.32 3.24
CA PHE A 148 6.74 -11.12 3.50
C PHE A 148 5.59 -10.77 2.54
N ALA A 149 5.27 -9.49 2.39
CA ALA A 149 4.17 -9.04 1.55
C ALA A 149 4.38 -9.41 0.06
N LYS A 150 5.62 -9.39 -0.44
CA LYS A 150 5.98 -9.85 -1.79
C LYS A 150 5.75 -11.35 -2.01
N THR A 151 5.64 -12.18 -0.96
CA THR A 151 5.33 -13.61 -1.15
C THR A 151 3.87 -13.87 -1.48
N ARG A 152 2.97 -12.88 -1.32
CA ARG A 152 1.53 -13.05 -1.57
C ARG A 152 1.24 -13.41 -3.03
N PRO A 153 0.37 -14.40 -3.29
CA PRO A 153 -0.03 -14.76 -4.65
C PRO A 153 -0.64 -13.59 -5.44
N SER A 154 -1.42 -12.72 -4.79
CA SER A 154 -2.01 -11.54 -5.43
C SER A 154 -0.95 -10.56 -5.91
N PHE A 155 0.13 -10.38 -5.13
CA PHE A 155 1.23 -9.51 -5.52
C PHE A 155 2.03 -10.10 -6.68
N LYS A 156 2.42 -11.38 -6.60
CA LYS A 156 3.16 -12.06 -7.68
C LYS A 156 2.44 -12.02 -9.03
N LYS A 157 1.10 -12.09 -9.02
CA LYS A 157 0.27 -11.98 -10.23
C LYS A 157 0.16 -10.55 -10.75
N ALA A 158 0.19 -9.55 -9.87
CA ALA A 158 0.03 -8.14 -10.23
C ALA A 158 1.35 -7.44 -10.57
N SER A 159 2.48 -7.92 -10.04
CA SER A 159 3.79 -7.33 -10.27
C SER A 159 4.27 -7.61 -11.70
N SER A 160 4.49 -6.56 -12.49
CA SER A 160 5.17 -6.65 -13.79
C SER A 160 6.58 -6.05 -13.71
N SER A 161 7.54 -6.73 -14.34
CA SER A 161 8.96 -6.32 -14.38
C SER A 161 9.23 -5.15 -15.35
N SER A 162 8.19 -4.56 -15.95
CA SER A 162 8.35 -3.42 -16.83
C SER A 162 8.67 -2.16 -16.03
N TRP A 163 9.74 -1.50 -16.45
CA TRP A 163 10.18 -0.16 -16.06
C TRP A 163 9.11 0.87 -16.39
N TRP A 164 8.10 1.01 -15.53
CA TRP A 164 7.17 2.13 -15.59
C TRP A 164 7.50 3.07 -14.44
N TRP A 165 8.09 4.22 -14.79
CA TRP A 165 8.32 5.34 -13.89
C TRP A 165 6.97 5.94 -13.46
N TRP A 166 6.88 6.31 -12.19
CA TRP A 166 5.72 6.94 -11.53
C TRP A 166 5.32 8.24 -12.24
N TRP A 167 4.01 8.49 -12.48
CA TRP A 167 3.10 9.55 -11.96
C TRP A 167 1.68 9.01 -12.14
#